data_AF-A0A7Y2DYF7-F1
#
_entry.id   AF-A0A7Y2DYF7-F1
#
_cell.length_a   1.000
_cell.length_b   1.000
_cell.length_c   1.000
_cell.angle_alpha   90.00
_cell.angle_beta   90.00
_cell.angle_gamma   90.00
#
_symmetry.space_group_name_H-M   'P 1'
#
loop_
_entity.id
_entity.type
_entity.pdbx_description
1 polymer ?
#
loop_
_entity_poly.entity_id
_entity_poly.type
_entity_poly.pdbx_seq_one_letter_code
_entity_poly.pdbx_strand_id
1 'polypeptide(L)'
;MENLRNEFILSDHRIFLNNASQGPSPKVVIETIKKSIDLIESSGESGREQVEQVRNKIADFLNVSADTIALTGNTTEGINMIAHSLQ
;
A
#
# COMPACT_ATOMS: atom_id res chain seq x y z
N MET A 1 -17.17 -0.52 -18.03
CA MET A 1 -16.04 -0.97 -17.21
C MET A 1 -15.16 -1.81 -18.10
N GLU A 2 -14.10 -1.20 -18.60
CA GLU A 2 -12.96 -1.89 -19.21
C GLU A 2 -12.46 -2.99 -18.25
N ASN A 3 -11.85 -4.05 -18.78
CA ASN A 3 -11.67 -5.33 -18.08
C ASN A 3 -10.66 -5.25 -16.91
N LEU A 4 -11.06 -4.66 -15.77
CA LEU A 4 -10.28 -4.50 -14.54
C LEU A 4 -9.73 -5.83 -14.01
N ARG A 5 -10.40 -6.96 -14.30
CA ARG A 5 -9.91 -8.29 -13.95
C ARG A 5 -8.54 -8.59 -14.58
N ASN A 6 -8.29 -8.08 -15.79
CA ASN A 6 -7.01 -8.27 -16.48
C ASN A 6 -5.83 -7.55 -15.80
N GLU A 7 -6.09 -6.62 -14.88
CA GLU A 7 -5.05 -5.97 -14.09
C GLU A 7 -4.50 -6.87 -12.99
N PHE A 8 -5.12 -8.02 -12.70
CA PHE A 8 -4.67 -8.94 -11.66
C PHE A 8 -4.05 -10.19 -12.28
N ILE A 9 -2.97 -10.68 -11.68
CA ILE A 9 -2.31 -11.94 -12.09
C ILE A 9 -2.95 -13.19 -11.46
N LEU A 10 -4.22 -13.10 -11.08
CA LEU A 10 -4.95 -14.22 -10.51
C LEU A 10 -5.15 -15.30 -11.57
N SER A 11 -4.89 -16.55 -11.19
CA SER A 11 -5.21 -17.71 -12.04
C SER A 11 -6.69 -17.78 -12.36
N ASP A 12 -7.02 -18.06 -13.63
CA ASP A 12 -8.39 -18.28 -14.11
C ASP A 12 -8.96 -19.64 -13.72
N HIS A 13 -8.14 -20.52 -13.13
CA HIS A 13 -8.55 -21.86 -12.69
C HIS A 13 -9.34 -21.85 -11.37
N ARG A 14 -9.55 -20.68 -10.75
CA ARG A 14 -10.32 -20.54 -9.51
C ARG A 14 -11.12 -19.23 -9.46
N ILE A 15 -12.32 -19.31 -8.89
CA ILE A 15 -13.10 -18.13 -8.50
C ILE A 15 -12.57 -17.65 -7.14
N PHE A 16 -11.95 -16.48 -7.11
CA PHE A 16 -11.36 -15.91 -5.90
C PHE A 16 -12.38 -15.04 -5.15
N LEU A 17 -12.89 -15.56 -4.02
CA LEU A 17 -13.90 -14.89 -3.19
C LEU A 17 -13.38 -14.42 -1.83
N ASN A 18 -12.06 -14.46 -1.59
CA ASN A 18 -11.44 -14.10 -0.30
C ASN A 18 -10.79 -12.70 -0.30
N ASN A 19 -11.39 -11.73 -1.01
CA ASN A 19 -10.82 -10.39 -1.17
C ASN A 19 -10.72 -9.61 0.15
N ALA A 20 -11.60 -9.89 1.12
CA ALA A 20 -11.60 -9.21 2.41
C ALA A 20 -10.41 -9.61 3.31
N SER A 21 -9.88 -10.82 3.15
CA SER A 21 -8.73 -11.28 3.94
C SER A 21 -7.41 -10.85 3.30
N GLN A 22 -7.21 -11.17 2.01
CA GLN A 22 -5.98 -10.88 1.27
C GLN A 22 -6.31 -10.64 -0.20
N GLY A 23 -6.55 -9.39 -0.55
CA GLY A 23 -6.78 -8.99 -1.95
C GLY A 23 -5.46 -9.09 -2.76
N PRO A 24 -5.48 -9.68 -3.96
CA PRO A 24 -4.31 -9.64 -4.83
C PRO A 24 -4.05 -8.20 -5.29
N SER A 25 -2.79 -7.83 -5.44
CA SER A 25 -2.42 -6.53 -5.98
C SER A 25 -2.59 -6.49 -7.52
N PRO A 26 -3.01 -5.36 -8.11
CA PRO A 26 -2.98 -5.18 -9.55
C PRO A 26 -1.53 -5.05 -10.07
N LYS A 27 -1.33 -5.29 -11.36
CA LYS A 27 -0.02 -5.30 -12.05
C LYS A 27 0.77 -4.02 -11.78
N VAL A 28 0.13 -2.86 -11.86
CA VAL A 28 0.77 -1.57 -11.61
C VAL A 28 1.41 -1.48 -10.21
N VAL A 29 0.77 -2.05 -9.19
CA VAL A 29 1.31 -2.06 -7.82
C VAL A 29 2.50 -3.01 -7.74
N ILE A 30 2.37 -4.21 -8.32
CA ILE A 30 3.45 -5.22 -8.34
C ILE A 30 4.70 -4.67 -9.05
N GLU A 31 4.51 -4.03 -10.22
CA GLU A 31 5.59 -3.44 -11.00
C GLU A 31 6.26 -2.27 -10.28
N THR A 32 5.48 -1.43 -9.59
CA THR A 32 6.02 -0.31 -8.80
C THR A 32 6.88 -0.83 -7.66
N ILE A 33 6.43 -1.85 -6.93
CA ILE A 33 7.20 -2.45 -5.83
C ILE A 33 8.52 -3.03 -6.36
N LYS A 34 8.49 -3.77 -7.47
CA LYS A 34 9.71 -4.33 -8.08
C LYS A 34 10.71 -3.23 -8.42
N LYS A 35 10.26 -2.16 -9.08
CA LYS A 35 11.11 -1.00 -9.41
C LYS A 35 11.68 -0.33 -8.16
N SER A 36 10.89 -0.18 -7.11
CA SER A 36 11.36 0.40 -5.84
C SER A 36 12.45 -0.46 -5.19
N ILE A 37 12.29 -1.79 -5.21
CA ILE A 37 13.32 -2.72 -4.71
C ILE A 37 14.60 -2.57 -5.53
N ASP A 38 14.50 -2.63 -6.86
CA ASP A 38 15.66 -2.49 -7.75
C ASP A 38 16.39 -1.15 -7.53
N LEU A 39 15.64 -0.06 -7.33
CA LEU A 39 16.21 1.26 -7.05
C LEU A 39 16.94 1.31 -5.70
N ILE A 40 16.31 0.82 -4.63
CA ILE A 40 16.90 0.81 -3.28
C ILE A 40 18.19 -0.01 -3.26
N GLU A 41 18.16 -1.21 -3.85
CA GLU A 41 19.32 -2.10 -3.88
C GLU A 41 20.45 -1.59 -4.79
N SER A 42 20.12 -0.89 -5.88
CA SER A 42 21.13 -0.32 -6.79
C SER A 42 21.74 1.00 -6.32
N SER A 43 21.01 1.79 -5.53
CA SER A 43 21.45 3.11 -5.05
C SER A 43 22.00 3.10 -3.62
N GLY A 44 21.60 2.12 -2.79
CA GLY A 44 21.87 2.11 -1.35
C GLY A 44 21.05 3.14 -0.57
N GLU A 45 20.06 3.78 -1.19
CA GLU A 45 19.18 4.74 -0.55
C GLU A 45 18.13 4.06 0.34
N SER A 46 17.63 4.79 1.35
CA SER A 46 16.65 4.23 2.29
C SER A 46 15.22 4.11 1.75
N GLY A 47 14.93 4.73 0.59
CA GLY A 47 13.57 4.86 0.05
C GLY A 47 12.64 5.79 0.84
N ARG A 48 13.11 6.37 1.97
CA ARG A 48 12.28 7.21 2.85
C ARG A 48 11.79 8.50 2.22
N GLU A 49 12.43 8.95 1.15
CA GLU A 49 12.04 10.14 0.39
C GLU A 49 10.60 10.03 -0.18
N GLN A 50 10.12 8.81 -0.37
CA GLN A 50 8.77 8.53 -0.89
C GLN A 50 7.68 8.70 0.18
N VAL A 51 8.03 8.72 1.47
CA VAL A 51 7.06 8.73 2.59
C VAL A 51 6.16 9.96 2.53
N GLU A 52 6.73 11.15 2.36
CA GLU A 52 5.93 12.39 2.31
C GLU A 52 5.05 12.47 1.07
N GLN A 53 5.52 11.94 -0.07
CA GLN A 53 4.72 11.87 -1.29
C GLN A 53 3.51 10.92 -1.10
N VAL A 54 3.72 9.78 -0.43
CA VAL A 54 2.63 8.83 -0.10
C VAL A 54 1.66 9.46 0.90
N ARG A 55 2.17 10.16 1.92
CA ARG A 55 1.35 10.87 2.93
C ARG A 55 0.39 11.85 2.27
N ASN A 56 0.90 12.70 1.37
CA ASN A 56 0.08 13.67 0.64
C ASN A 56 -0.98 13.00 -0.23
N LYS A 57 -0.63 11.93 -0.97
CA LYS A 57 -1.61 11.20 -1.79
C LYS A 57 -2.75 10.58 -0.97
N ILE A 58 -2.44 10.03 0.21
CA ILE A 58 -3.45 9.47 1.12
C ILE A 58 -4.33 10.58 1.68
N ALA A 59 -3.73 11.71 2.08
CA ALA A 59 -4.43 12.85 2.61
C ALA A 59 -5.43 13.43 1.60
N ASP A 60 -5.00 13.59 0.34
CA ASP A 60 -5.86 14.02 -0.77
C ASP A 60 -7.02 13.03 -1.00
N PHE A 61 -6.73 11.72 -0.98
CA PHE A 61 -7.74 10.68 -1.16
C PHE A 61 -8.80 10.69 -0.05
N LEU A 62 -8.40 10.98 1.19
CA LEU A 62 -9.29 11.04 2.35
C LEU A 62 -9.87 12.44 2.61
N ASN A 63 -9.46 13.45 1.84
CA ASN A 63 -9.81 14.86 2.02
C ASN A 63 -9.49 15.38 3.45
N VAL A 64 -8.27 15.14 3.91
CA VAL A 64 -7.75 15.58 5.23
C VAL A 64 -6.37 16.21 5.08
N SER A 65 -5.84 16.83 6.15
CA SER A 65 -4.47 17.35 6.15
C SER A 65 -3.44 16.21 6.19
N ALA A 66 -2.33 16.33 5.45
CA ALA A 66 -1.24 15.37 5.46
C ALA A 66 -0.68 15.11 6.87
N ASP A 67 -0.63 16.13 7.73
CA ASP A 67 -0.14 16.03 9.11
C ASP A 67 -1.01 15.12 10.00
N THR A 68 -2.21 14.74 9.54
CA THR A 68 -3.10 13.80 10.26
C THR A 68 -2.89 12.33 9.88
N ILE A 69 -2.04 12.06 8.88
CA ILE A 69 -1.79 10.71 8.38
C ILE A 69 -0.51 10.15 9.00
N ALA A 70 -0.60 8.99 9.65
CA ALA A 70 0.55 8.18 10.04
C ALA A 70 0.58 6.89 9.20
N LEU A 71 1.76 6.50 8.70
CA LEU A 71 1.94 5.24 7.97
C LEU A 71 2.36 4.14 8.94
N THR A 72 1.63 3.02 8.93
CA THR A 72 1.90 1.82 9.76
C THR A 72 1.98 0.58 8.88
N GLY A 73 2.47 -0.55 9.41
CA GLY A 73 2.59 -1.79 8.65
C GLY A 73 1.26 -2.51 8.40
N ASN A 74 0.27 -2.33 9.27
CA ASN A 74 -1.10 -2.83 9.10
C ASN A 74 -2.09 -2.19 10.10
N THR A 75 -3.36 -2.56 9.99
CA THR A 75 -4.45 -2.09 10.87
C THR A 75 -4.25 -2.48 12.33
N THR A 76 -3.82 -3.71 12.61
CA THR A 76 -3.59 -4.20 13.99
C THR A 76 -2.50 -3.40 14.69
N GLU A 77 -1.39 -3.14 14.00
CA GLU A 77 -0.30 -2.30 14.50
C GLU A 77 -0.78 -0.88 14.81
N GLY A 78 -1.52 -0.26 13.87
CA GLY A 78 -2.03 1.09 14.06
C GLY A 78 -2.98 1.23 15.26
N ILE A 79 -3.90 0.27 15.44
CA ILE A 79 -4.81 0.27 16.59
C ILE A 79 -4.04 0.11 17.91
N ASN A 80 -3.09 -0.82 17.97
CA ASN A 80 -2.30 -1.04 19.19
C ASN A 80 -1.43 0.17 19.54
N MET A 81 -0.85 0.86 18.55
CA MET A 81 -0.07 2.07 18.78
C MET A 81 -0.88 3.15 19.51
N ILE A 82 -2.13 3.38 19.08
CA ILE A 82 -3.03 4.35 19.73
C ILE A 82 -3.46 3.86 21.12
N ALA A 83 -3.81 2.58 21.26
CA ALA A 83 -4.22 2.03 22.56
C ALA A 83 -3.12 2.17 23.63
N HIS A 84 -1.86 1.95 23.25
CA HIS A 84 -0.70 2.11 24.13
C HIS A 84 -0.29 3.57 24.37
N SER A 85 -0.59 4.50 23.46
CA SER A 85 -0.26 5.92 23.64
C SER A 85 -1.19 6.67 24.60
N LEU A 86 -2.33 6.06 24.96
CA LEU A 86 -3.37 6.65 25.81
C LEU A 86 -3.31 6.19 27.28
N GLN A 87 -2.28 5.40 27.64
CA GLN A 87 -2.01 4.94 29.01
C GLN A 87 -1.02 5.88 29.69
#